data_AF-A0A952PKV9-F1
#
_entry.id   AF-A0A952PKV9-F1
#
_cell.length_a   1.000
_cell.length_b   1.000
_cell.length_c   1.000
_cell.angle_alpha   90.00
_cell.angle_beta   90.00
_cell.angle_gamma   90.00
#
_symmetry.space_group_name_H-M   'P 1'
#
loop_
_entity.id
_entity.type
_entity.pdbx_description
1 polymer ?
#
loop_
_entity_poly.entity_id
_entity_poly.type
_entity_poly.pdbx_seq_one_letter_code
_entity_poly.pdbx_strand_id
1 'polypeptide(L)'
;MMLLLTVTSSSNAAQTVVRGRPSHAPGTVPPVTRNSAVTPLTVRKQELTEADLAFGEAQLRKLLDDRPAMKGYAFPGDPVWTKAVRGLAGETCGYRVSWNTHDLDKPLIYASDHAFPHPPDYKAYVRIRAAGPDGPYDGEYLWSCLFFELFNLANHNGFNAIYDKSLTGTVSKKEWLTENTKLEFLAMQKMIVFYRGIWLPAMKIRGIESDSSYWKNGEKETYEDWISQYTDEGYYPYDYWGKYYDDSIVPYLEKLKNWKKHHKQ
;
A
#
# COMPACT_ATOMS: atom_id res chain seq x y z
N MET A 1 3.53 5.73 -0.11
CA MET A 1 4.19 4.83 -1.09
C MET A 1 5.37 5.54 -1.74
N MET A 2 6.54 4.91 -1.75
CA MET A 2 7.76 5.47 -2.36
C MET A 2 7.68 5.28 -3.88
N LEU A 3 7.68 6.37 -4.65
CA LEU A 3 8.11 6.32 -6.05
C LEU A 3 9.60 6.65 -6.04
N LEU A 4 10.45 5.62 -6.14
CA LEU A 4 11.84 5.83 -6.52
C LEU A 4 11.82 6.24 -7.99
N LEU A 5 12.08 7.53 -8.26
CA LEU A 5 12.56 7.95 -9.57
C LEU A 5 13.92 7.27 -9.78
N THR A 6 13.93 6.19 -10.56
CA THR A 6 15.16 5.50 -10.96
C THR A 6 15.95 6.41 -11.90
N VAL A 7 16.99 7.06 -11.35
CA VAL A 7 18.03 7.70 -12.16
C VAL A 7 18.84 6.58 -12.81
N THR A 8 18.65 6.36 -14.11
CA THR A 8 19.44 5.40 -14.88
C THR A 8 20.84 5.96 -15.15
N SER A 9 21.79 5.59 -14.28
CA SER A 9 23.22 5.78 -14.53
C SER A 9 23.76 4.58 -15.31
N SER A 10 23.95 4.76 -16.62
CA SER A 10 24.64 3.82 -17.50
C SER A 10 26.13 3.76 -17.16
N SER A 11 26.66 2.61 -16.74
CA SER A 11 28.11 2.35 -16.85
C SER A 11 28.42 0.89 -17.15
N ASN A 12 29.31 0.73 -18.13
CA ASN A 12 29.96 -0.50 -18.55
C ASN A 12 30.88 -1.05 -17.46
N ALA A 13 31.03 -2.37 -17.35
CA ALA A 13 32.28 -3.08 -17.70
C ALA A 13 32.39 -4.51 -17.12
N ALA A 14 33.07 -5.34 -17.92
CA ALA A 14 34.04 -6.37 -17.53
C ALA A 14 33.55 -7.70 -16.91
N GLN A 15 33.61 -8.71 -17.77
CA GLN A 15 33.78 -10.12 -17.41
C GLN A 15 35.03 -10.32 -16.54
N THR A 16 34.88 -11.05 -15.44
CA THR A 16 36.02 -11.68 -14.75
C THR A 16 35.69 -13.13 -14.43
N VAL A 17 36.60 -14.02 -14.83
CA VAL A 17 36.60 -15.47 -14.62
C VAL A 17 36.98 -15.78 -13.18
N VAL A 18 36.23 -16.65 -12.50
CA VAL A 18 36.69 -17.29 -11.25
C VAL A 18 36.53 -18.81 -11.33
N ARG A 19 37.66 -19.49 -11.11
CA ARG A 19 37.84 -20.96 -11.03
C ARG A 19 37.30 -21.51 -9.71
N GLY A 20 36.81 -22.75 -9.77
CA GLY A 20 36.03 -23.40 -8.72
C GLY A 20 36.78 -24.08 -7.58
N ARG A 21 35.97 -24.63 -6.67
CA ARG A 21 36.24 -25.70 -5.68
C ARG A 21 34.95 -25.99 -4.88
N PRO A 22 34.86 -27.06 -4.08
CA PRO A 22 34.55 -28.42 -4.49
C PRO A 22 33.17 -28.90 -4.02
N SER A 23 32.71 -29.95 -4.69
CA SER A 23 31.55 -30.80 -4.39
C SER A 23 31.42 -31.18 -2.90
N HIS A 24 30.27 -30.85 -2.31
CA HIS A 24 29.74 -31.50 -1.12
C HIS A 24 28.38 -32.13 -1.47
N ALA A 25 28.23 -33.39 -1.05
CA ALA A 25 27.08 -34.24 -1.32
C ALA A 25 25.77 -33.67 -0.72
N PRO A 26 24.60 -34.00 -1.30
CA PRO A 26 23.34 -33.37 -0.96
C PRO A 26 22.77 -33.95 0.34
N GLY A 27 22.72 -33.12 1.38
CA GLY A 27 21.85 -33.36 2.52
C GLY A 27 20.40 -33.12 2.09
N THR A 28 19.55 -34.12 2.31
CA THR A 28 18.10 -34.04 2.09
C THR A 28 17.50 -32.94 2.96
N VAL A 29 17.26 -31.79 2.35
CA VAL A 29 16.46 -30.71 2.93
C VAL A 29 15.01 -31.22 3.02
N PRO A 30 14.37 -31.20 4.21
CA PRO A 30 12.96 -31.56 4.32
C PRO A 30 12.13 -30.60 3.45
N PRO A 31 11.08 -31.09 2.77
CA PRO A 31 10.28 -30.26 1.88
C PRO A 31 9.67 -29.11 2.68
N VAL A 32 10.00 -27.88 2.27
CA VAL A 32 9.32 -26.66 2.72
C VAL A 32 7.84 -26.86 2.44
N THR A 33 7.07 -27.05 3.51
CA THR A 33 5.64 -27.29 3.43
C THR A 33 4.96 -26.10 2.77
N ARG A 34 4.13 -26.43 1.79
CA ARG A 34 3.36 -25.54 0.92
C ARG A 34 2.83 -24.31 1.64
N ASN A 35 3.03 -23.16 0.98
CA ASN A 35 2.27 -21.92 1.14
C ASN A 35 0.87 -22.22 1.68
N SER A 36 0.65 -21.94 2.96
CA SER A 36 -0.70 -21.90 3.50
C SER A 36 -1.40 -20.77 2.76
N ALA A 37 -2.22 -21.13 1.78
CA ALA A 37 -3.03 -20.18 1.04
C ALA A 37 -3.84 -19.40 2.07
N VAL A 38 -3.48 -18.14 2.28
CA VAL A 38 -4.31 -17.19 3.03
C VAL A 38 -5.63 -17.17 2.28
N THR A 39 -6.63 -17.85 2.84
CA THR A 39 -7.95 -17.87 2.23
C THR A 39 -8.44 -16.43 2.29
N PRO A 40 -8.68 -15.77 1.13
CA PRO A 40 -9.15 -14.41 1.14
C PRO A 40 -10.44 -14.40 1.95
N LEU A 41 -10.47 -13.66 3.07
CA LEU A 41 -11.72 -13.37 3.74
C LEU A 41 -12.59 -12.67 2.70
N THR A 42 -13.64 -13.36 2.25
CA THR A 42 -14.58 -12.81 1.28
C THR A 42 -15.25 -11.62 1.95
N VAL A 43 -14.73 -10.42 1.70
CA VAL A 43 -15.41 -9.18 2.05
C VAL A 43 -16.77 -9.28 1.36
N ARG A 44 -17.83 -9.41 2.16
CA ARG A 44 -19.19 -9.38 1.60
C ARG A 44 -19.26 -8.10 0.79
N LYS A 45 -19.55 -8.23 -0.50
CA LYS A 45 -19.75 -7.09 -1.38
C LYS A 45 -20.90 -6.29 -0.80
N GLN A 46 -20.58 -5.25 -0.05
CA GLN A 46 -21.59 -4.41 0.57
C GLN A 46 -22.27 -3.64 -0.54
N GLU A 47 -23.59 -3.74 -0.62
CA GLU A 47 -24.37 -2.87 -1.48
C GLU A 47 -24.30 -1.45 -0.91
N LEU A 48 -23.76 -0.53 -1.70
CA LEU A 48 -23.68 0.87 -1.31
C LEU A 48 -25.07 1.49 -1.39
N THR A 49 -25.50 2.11 -0.30
CA THR A 49 -26.74 2.89 -0.27
C THR A 49 -26.54 4.24 -0.97
N GLU A 50 -27.63 4.91 -1.32
CA GLU A 50 -27.58 6.30 -1.82
C GLU A 50 -26.89 7.24 -0.83
N ALA A 51 -27.09 7.03 0.47
CA ALA A 51 -26.43 7.80 1.53
C ALA A 51 -24.91 7.57 1.56
N ASP A 52 -24.44 6.35 1.26
CA ASP A 52 -23.01 6.05 1.15
C ASP A 52 -22.40 6.75 -0.07
N LEU A 53 -23.08 6.70 -1.22
CA LEU A 53 -22.64 7.38 -2.43
C LEU A 53 -22.60 8.91 -2.24
N ALA A 54 -23.63 9.50 -1.63
CA ALA A 54 -23.66 10.92 -1.31
C ALA A 54 -22.52 11.31 -0.35
N PHE A 55 -22.20 10.45 0.63
CA PHE A 55 -21.04 10.64 1.48
C PHE A 55 -19.73 10.61 0.68
N GLY A 56 -19.53 9.58 -0.15
CA GLY A 56 -18.33 9.43 -0.98
C GLY A 56 -18.12 10.63 -1.91
N GLU A 57 -19.20 11.13 -2.51
CA GLU A 57 -19.17 12.33 -3.35
C GLU A 57 -18.80 13.58 -2.55
N ALA A 58 -19.38 13.76 -1.37
CA ALA A 58 -19.02 14.88 -0.48
C ALA A 58 -17.54 14.85 -0.08
N GLN A 59 -16.97 13.67 0.18
CA GLN A 59 -15.54 13.54 0.49
C GLN A 59 -14.66 13.80 -0.74
N LEU A 60 -15.05 13.33 -1.93
CA LEU A 60 -14.31 13.61 -3.16
C LEU A 60 -14.28 15.10 -3.47
N ARG A 61 -15.42 15.80 -3.30
CA ARG A 61 -15.48 17.25 -3.50
C ARG A 61 -14.56 18.00 -2.52
N LYS A 62 -14.57 17.61 -1.24
CA LYS A 62 -13.62 18.17 -0.24
C LYS A 62 -12.17 17.94 -0.63
N LEU A 63 -11.82 16.73 -1.09
CA LEU A 63 -10.48 16.42 -1.59
C LEU A 63 -10.11 17.34 -2.77
N LEU A 64 -10.98 17.49 -3.76
CA LEU A 64 -10.68 18.31 -4.94
C LEU A 64 -10.55 19.79 -4.59
N ASP A 65 -11.31 20.30 -3.63
CA ASP A 65 -11.16 21.68 -3.15
C ASP A 65 -9.86 21.90 -2.37
N ASP A 66 -9.45 20.90 -1.58
CA ASP A 66 -8.19 20.93 -0.82
C ASP A 66 -6.95 20.62 -1.69
N ARG A 67 -7.12 19.91 -2.81
CA ARG A 67 -6.06 19.55 -3.78
C ARG A 67 -6.45 20.02 -5.18
N PRO A 68 -6.41 21.33 -5.46
CA PRO A 68 -6.90 21.89 -6.72
C PRO A 68 -6.16 21.37 -7.96
N ALA A 69 -4.90 20.91 -7.84
CA ALA A 69 -4.16 20.30 -8.94
C ALA A 69 -4.86 19.02 -9.50
N MET A 70 -5.66 18.34 -8.68
CA MET A 70 -6.45 17.18 -9.11
C MET A 70 -7.66 17.56 -9.97
N LYS A 71 -8.07 18.83 -9.96
CA LYS A 71 -9.19 19.32 -10.78
C LYS A 71 -8.79 19.26 -12.26
N GLY A 72 -9.70 18.76 -13.10
CA GLY A 72 -9.47 18.62 -14.55
C GLY A 72 -9.28 17.17 -15.03
N TYR A 73 -8.98 16.23 -14.13
CA TYR A 73 -8.81 14.81 -14.49
C TYR A 73 -10.10 13.99 -14.39
N ALA A 74 -11.00 14.33 -13.46
CA ALA A 74 -12.26 13.63 -13.27
C ALA A 74 -13.41 14.61 -13.03
N PHE A 75 -14.60 14.22 -13.49
CA PHE A 75 -15.82 15.00 -13.55
C PHE A 75 -17.03 14.12 -13.18
N PRO A 76 -18.07 14.70 -12.55
CA PRO A 76 -19.30 13.97 -12.25
C PRO A 76 -19.83 13.19 -13.46
N GLY A 77 -20.12 11.91 -13.26
CA GLY A 77 -20.66 11.00 -14.27
C GLY A 77 -19.61 10.22 -15.07
N ASP A 78 -18.32 10.55 -14.99
CA ASP A 78 -17.29 9.76 -15.66
C ASP A 78 -16.83 8.54 -14.82
N PRO A 79 -16.17 7.54 -15.46
CA PRO A 79 -15.75 6.33 -14.76
C PRO A 79 -14.73 6.54 -13.63
N VAL A 80 -13.84 7.53 -13.74
CA VAL A 80 -12.82 7.83 -12.73
C VAL A 80 -13.50 8.42 -11.49
N TRP A 81 -14.37 9.42 -11.69
CA TRP A 81 -15.20 10.02 -10.64
C TRP A 81 -16.04 8.95 -9.95
N THR A 82 -16.75 8.14 -10.73
CA THR A 82 -17.59 7.06 -10.20
C THR A 82 -16.79 6.10 -9.33
N LYS A 83 -15.59 5.70 -9.78
CA LYS A 83 -14.75 4.79 -9.00
C LYS A 83 -14.24 5.42 -7.70
N ALA A 84 -13.84 6.69 -7.74
CA ALA A 84 -13.38 7.42 -6.56
C ALA A 84 -14.51 7.61 -5.53
N VAL A 85 -15.70 8.04 -5.97
CA VAL A 85 -16.89 8.15 -5.11
C VAL A 85 -17.23 6.83 -4.45
N ARG A 86 -17.25 5.73 -5.21
CA ARG A 86 -17.56 4.40 -4.66
C ARG A 86 -16.50 3.92 -3.66
N GLY A 87 -15.22 4.18 -3.94
CA GLY A 87 -14.14 3.89 -3.00
C GLY A 87 -14.30 4.62 -1.68
N LEU A 88 -14.58 5.93 -1.73
CA LEU A 88 -14.82 6.76 -0.55
C LEU A 88 -16.15 6.42 0.17
N ALA A 89 -17.14 5.93 -0.56
CA ALA A 89 -18.39 5.41 -0.02
C ALA A 89 -18.20 4.07 0.73
N GLY A 90 -17.03 3.44 0.63
CA GLY A 90 -16.69 2.21 1.34
C GLY A 90 -16.79 0.95 0.50
N GLU A 91 -16.90 1.04 -0.84
CA GLU A 91 -16.86 -0.15 -1.70
C GLU A 91 -15.59 -0.98 -1.48
N THR A 92 -14.47 -0.33 -1.16
CA THR A 92 -13.17 -0.99 -1.03
C THR A 92 -13.02 -1.76 0.27
N CYS A 93 -13.43 -1.19 1.40
CA CYS A 93 -13.17 -1.76 2.72
C CYS A 93 -14.44 -2.07 3.55
N GLY A 94 -15.64 -1.75 3.07
CA GLY A 94 -16.89 -1.88 3.83
C GLY A 94 -17.15 -0.74 4.83
N TYR A 95 -16.31 0.29 4.82
CA TYR A 95 -16.45 1.46 5.69
C TYR A 95 -16.34 2.74 4.88
N ARG A 96 -17.18 3.72 5.18
CA ARG A 96 -17.05 5.09 4.65
C ARG A 96 -15.64 5.63 4.94
N VAL A 97 -14.97 6.12 3.91
CA VAL A 97 -13.60 6.65 3.99
C VAL A 97 -13.65 8.16 3.89
N SER A 98 -13.18 8.84 4.94
CA SER A 98 -13.16 10.31 4.96
C SER A 98 -11.91 10.86 4.26
N TRP A 99 -12.06 12.01 3.60
CA TRP A 99 -10.91 12.84 3.27
C TRP A 99 -10.42 13.51 4.55
N ASN A 100 -9.12 13.40 4.84
CA ASN A 100 -8.49 14.07 5.96
C ASN A 100 -7.50 15.13 5.42
N THR A 101 -7.79 16.39 5.75
CA THR A 101 -7.07 17.57 5.24
C THR A 101 -5.73 17.83 5.95
N HIS A 102 -5.47 17.13 7.06
CA HIS A 102 -4.22 17.32 7.81
C HIS A 102 -3.03 16.84 7.00
N ASP A 103 -1.88 17.49 7.18
CA ASP A 103 -0.64 17.02 6.60
C ASP A 103 -0.22 15.66 7.19
N LEU A 104 0.69 14.99 6.50
CA LEU A 104 1.28 13.75 6.94
C LEU A 104 2.30 14.01 8.04
N ASP A 105 2.13 13.34 9.17
CA ASP A 105 3.09 13.20 10.26
C ASP A 105 4.17 12.14 9.93
N LYS A 106 4.64 12.15 8.69
CA LYS A 106 5.63 11.22 8.12
C LYS A 106 6.72 11.99 7.38
N PRO A 107 7.92 11.40 7.20
CA PRO A 107 8.97 11.98 6.35
C PRO A 107 8.46 12.41 4.97
N LEU A 108 9.11 13.43 4.36
CA LEU A 108 8.68 14.01 3.08
C LEU A 108 8.66 13.02 1.91
N ILE A 109 9.33 11.88 2.04
CA ILE A 109 9.31 10.79 1.04
C ILE A 109 7.93 10.09 0.94
N TYR A 110 7.04 10.29 1.91
CA TYR A 110 5.68 9.74 1.87
C TYR A 110 4.70 10.81 1.36
N ALA A 111 4.08 10.53 0.22
CA ALA A 111 3.09 11.41 -0.40
C ALA A 111 1.66 11.17 0.10
N SER A 112 1.35 10.00 0.63
CA SER A 112 0.00 9.63 1.05
C SER A 112 0.01 8.60 2.16
N ASP A 113 -1.09 8.55 2.92
CA ASP A 113 -1.39 7.49 3.87
C ASP A 113 -2.89 7.27 4.05
N HIS A 114 -3.20 6.24 4.81
CA HIS A 114 -4.55 5.91 5.23
C HIS A 114 -4.55 5.42 6.68
N ALA A 115 -5.74 5.43 7.29
CA ALA A 115 -5.99 4.69 8.50
C ALA A 115 -7.09 3.67 8.28
N PHE A 116 -6.87 2.46 8.80
CA PHE A 116 -7.89 1.43 8.83
C PHE A 116 -9.02 1.81 9.78
N PRO A 117 -10.26 1.39 9.48
CA PRO A 117 -11.35 1.49 10.44
C PRO A 117 -11.04 0.58 11.64
N HIS A 118 -11.10 1.14 12.85
CA HIS A 118 -11.05 0.37 14.09
C HIS A 118 -12.22 0.79 14.98
N PRO A 119 -13.42 0.24 14.74
CA PRO A 119 -14.60 0.57 15.52
C PRO A 119 -14.43 0.26 17.02
N PRO A 120 -15.09 1.01 17.92
CA PRO A 120 -15.94 2.15 17.62
C PRO A 120 -15.19 3.46 17.35
N ASP A 121 -13.89 3.52 17.67
CA ASP A 121 -13.18 4.78 17.92
C ASP A 121 -12.53 5.40 16.67
N TYR A 122 -12.14 4.58 15.68
CA TYR A 122 -11.43 5.07 14.50
C TYR A 122 -12.21 4.87 13.20
N LYS A 123 -12.44 5.98 12.52
CA LYS A 123 -13.01 6.04 11.17
C LYS A 123 -11.90 5.90 10.14
N ALA A 124 -12.20 5.18 9.06
CA ALA A 124 -11.28 5.10 7.93
C ALA A 124 -11.09 6.49 7.29
N TYR A 125 -9.87 6.81 6.92
CA TYR A 125 -9.55 8.01 6.16
C TYR A 125 -8.38 7.79 5.20
N VAL A 126 -8.25 8.72 4.26
CA VAL A 126 -7.06 8.88 3.41
C VAL A 126 -6.54 10.32 3.53
N ARG A 127 -5.22 10.49 3.47
CA ARG A 127 -4.54 11.79 3.36
C ARG A 127 -3.53 11.75 2.23
N ILE A 128 -3.35 12.90 1.58
CA ILE A 128 -2.36 13.08 0.52
C ILE A 128 -1.68 14.42 0.74
N ARG A 129 -0.37 14.43 0.82
CA ARG A 129 0.48 15.61 0.93
C ARG A 129 0.36 16.43 -0.37
N ALA A 130 0.30 17.75 -0.27
CA ALA A 130 0.16 18.63 -1.44
C ALA A 130 1.49 18.83 -2.21
N ALA A 131 2.63 18.68 -1.55
CA ALA A 131 3.96 18.97 -2.09
C ALA A 131 5.03 18.05 -1.51
N GLY A 132 6.01 17.65 -2.31
CA GLY A 132 7.20 16.92 -1.88
C GLY A 132 8.41 17.83 -1.66
N PRO A 133 9.61 17.25 -1.52
CA PRO A 133 10.87 18.00 -1.42
C PRO A 133 11.11 18.96 -2.60
N ASP A 134 10.66 18.57 -3.79
CA ASP A 134 10.90 19.30 -5.05
C ASP A 134 9.76 20.27 -5.42
N GLY A 135 8.77 20.45 -4.53
CA GLY A 135 7.64 21.36 -4.73
C GLY A 135 6.29 20.64 -4.86
N PRO A 136 5.25 21.35 -5.32
CA PRO A 136 3.89 20.81 -5.45
C PRO A 136 3.84 19.58 -6.34
N TYR A 137 3.07 18.57 -5.93
CA TYR A 137 2.79 17.42 -6.79
C TYR A 137 1.79 17.80 -7.89
N ASP A 138 1.92 17.18 -9.06
CA ASP A 138 0.93 17.33 -10.12
C ASP A 138 -0.36 16.54 -9.82
N GLY A 139 -1.43 16.87 -10.56
CA GLY A 139 -2.75 16.31 -10.34
C GLY A 139 -2.83 14.80 -10.55
N GLU A 140 -2.16 14.26 -11.57
CA GLU A 140 -2.22 12.83 -11.87
C GLU A 140 -1.52 12.01 -10.78
N TYR A 141 -0.37 12.47 -10.30
CA TYR A 141 0.33 11.83 -9.19
C TYR A 141 -0.53 11.79 -7.92
N LEU A 142 -1.23 12.88 -7.60
CA LEU A 142 -2.15 12.92 -6.46
C LEU A 142 -3.33 11.93 -6.65
N TRP A 143 -3.83 11.76 -7.88
CA TRP A 143 -4.83 10.75 -8.20
C TRP A 143 -4.31 9.32 -8.04
N SER A 144 -3.07 9.04 -8.44
CA SER A 144 -2.48 7.71 -8.25
C SER A 144 -2.30 7.38 -6.76
N CYS A 145 -1.91 8.38 -5.96
CA CYS A 145 -1.87 8.26 -4.49
C CYS A 145 -3.24 7.89 -3.92
N LEU A 146 -4.32 8.60 -4.28
CA LEU A 146 -5.68 8.30 -3.81
C LEU A 146 -6.06 6.84 -4.08
N PHE A 147 -5.88 6.37 -5.32
CA PHE A 147 -6.26 5.02 -5.67
C PHE A 147 -5.38 3.97 -5.01
N PHE A 148 -4.08 4.22 -4.86
CA PHE A 148 -3.21 3.33 -4.09
C PHE A 148 -3.70 3.15 -2.65
N GLU A 149 -4.00 4.26 -1.96
CA GLU A 149 -4.50 4.19 -0.57
C GLU A 149 -5.87 3.50 -0.47
N LEU A 150 -6.79 3.76 -1.42
CA LEU A 150 -8.08 3.07 -1.49
C LEU A 150 -7.92 1.56 -1.71
N PHE A 151 -6.96 1.13 -2.53
CA PHE A 151 -6.67 -0.28 -2.74
C PHE A 151 -5.95 -0.94 -1.55
N ASN A 152 -5.16 -0.19 -0.78
CA ASN A 152 -4.61 -0.67 0.50
C ASN A 152 -5.67 -0.84 1.57
N LEU A 153 -6.63 0.10 1.66
CA LEU A 153 -7.79 -0.05 2.55
C LEU A 153 -8.60 -1.31 2.26
N ALA A 154 -8.66 -1.75 0.99
CA ALA A 154 -9.31 -3.03 0.65
C ALA A 154 -8.60 -4.25 1.26
N ASN A 155 -7.35 -4.10 1.70
CA ASN A 155 -6.56 -5.16 2.33
C ASN A 155 -6.55 -5.07 3.86
N HIS A 156 -7.34 -4.18 4.48
CA HIS A 156 -7.34 -3.94 5.94
C HIS A 156 -7.49 -5.21 6.79
N ASN A 157 -8.34 -6.16 6.39
CA ASN A 157 -8.49 -7.43 7.11
C ASN A 157 -7.19 -8.25 7.11
N GLY A 158 -6.43 -8.21 6.02
CA GLY A 158 -5.12 -8.86 5.94
C GLY A 158 -4.10 -8.19 6.87
N PHE A 159 -4.06 -6.86 6.87
CA PHE A 159 -3.21 -6.08 7.76
C PHE A 159 -3.54 -6.34 9.25
N ASN A 160 -4.82 -6.32 9.61
CA ASN A 160 -5.27 -6.64 10.96
C ASN A 160 -4.92 -8.08 11.35
N ALA A 161 -5.13 -9.05 10.44
CA ALA A 161 -4.81 -10.45 10.72
C ALA A 161 -3.32 -10.68 10.99
N ILE A 162 -2.42 -10.07 10.21
CA ILE A 162 -0.97 -10.19 10.47
C ILE A 162 -0.57 -9.44 11.74
N TYR A 163 -1.18 -8.28 12.02
CA TYR A 163 -1.01 -7.53 13.25
C TYR A 163 -1.39 -8.36 14.48
N ASP A 164 -2.62 -8.86 14.54
CA ASP A 164 -3.11 -9.69 15.64
C ASP A 164 -2.23 -10.94 15.83
N LYS A 165 -1.82 -11.58 14.73
CA LYS A 165 -0.90 -12.73 14.80
C LYS A 165 0.46 -12.33 15.36
N SER A 166 0.99 -11.17 15.00
CA SER A 166 2.28 -10.67 15.51
C SER A 166 2.26 -10.43 17.02
N LEU A 167 1.14 -9.97 17.57
CA LEU A 167 0.95 -9.75 19.01
C LEU A 167 0.95 -11.06 19.83
N THR A 168 0.88 -12.22 19.19
CA THR A 168 1.03 -13.53 19.86
C THR A 168 2.49 -13.94 20.07
N GLY A 169 3.44 -13.25 19.44
CA GLY A 169 4.86 -13.59 19.44
C GLY A 169 5.24 -14.79 18.55
N THR A 170 4.34 -15.22 17.66
CA THR A 170 4.57 -16.35 16.74
C THR A 170 5.04 -15.93 15.34
N VAL A 171 5.06 -14.63 15.06
CA VAL A 171 5.49 -14.05 13.78
C VAL A 171 6.87 -13.44 13.96
N SER A 172 7.83 -13.86 13.15
CA SER A 172 9.15 -13.22 13.10
C SER A 172 9.11 -11.88 12.34
N LYS A 173 10.12 -11.02 12.54
CA LYS A 173 10.25 -9.77 11.77
C LYS A 173 10.25 -10.02 10.25
N LYS A 174 10.91 -11.08 9.77
CA LYS A 174 10.96 -11.42 8.35
C LYS A 174 9.56 -11.78 7.81
N GLU A 175 8.80 -12.56 8.56
CA GLU A 175 7.41 -12.90 8.19
C GLU A 175 6.51 -11.67 8.24
N TRP A 176 6.66 -10.82 9.26
CA TRP A 176 5.96 -9.54 9.34
C TRP A 176 6.21 -8.67 8.10
N LEU A 177 7.48 -8.46 7.74
CA LEU A 177 7.85 -7.71 6.54
C LEU A 177 7.19 -8.33 5.31
N THR A 178 7.40 -9.63 5.09
CA THR A 178 6.93 -10.35 3.90
C THR A 178 5.41 -10.29 3.73
N GLU A 179 4.64 -10.48 4.80
CA GLU A 179 3.19 -10.51 4.71
C GLU A 179 2.61 -9.10 4.49
N ASN A 180 3.17 -8.05 5.13
CA ASN A 180 2.73 -6.68 4.89
C ASN A 180 3.04 -6.21 3.45
N THR A 181 4.24 -6.49 2.95
CA THR A 181 4.63 -6.08 1.59
C THR A 181 3.86 -6.83 0.50
N LYS A 182 3.45 -8.08 0.74
CA LYS A 182 2.51 -8.79 -0.17
C LYS A 182 1.18 -8.08 -0.27
N LEU A 183 0.64 -7.54 0.82
CA LEU A 183 -0.62 -6.79 0.81
C LEU A 183 -0.46 -5.50 -0.01
N GLU A 184 0.64 -4.77 0.15
CA GLU A 184 0.92 -3.57 -0.66
C GLU A 184 1.12 -3.91 -2.14
N PHE A 185 1.80 -5.02 -2.45
CA PHE A 185 1.92 -5.52 -3.83
C PHE A 185 0.56 -5.81 -4.46
N LEU A 186 -0.38 -6.42 -3.71
CA LEU A 186 -1.74 -6.65 -4.19
C LEU A 186 -2.49 -5.33 -4.46
N ALA A 187 -2.27 -4.30 -3.64
CA ALA A 187 -2.83 -2.96 -3.88
C ALA A 187 -2.24 -2.33 -5.16
N MET A 188 -0.93 -2.46 -5.36
CA MET A 188 -0.24 -2.02 -6.57
C MET A 188 -0.80 -2.70 -7.83
N GLN A 189 -0.99 -4.03 -7.80
CA GLN A 189 -1.57 -4.76 -8.93
C GLN A 189 -3.00 -4.27 -9.28
N LYS A 190 -3.84 -4.01 -8.26
CA LYS A 190 -5.17 -3.40 -8.46
C LYS A 190 -5.07 -2.01 -9.11
N MET A 191 -4.07 -1.21 -8.72
CA MET A 191 -3.81 0.10 -9.30
C MET A 191 -3.40 0.02 -10.77
N ILE A 192 -2.54 -0.91 -11.14
CA ILE A 192 -2.14 -1.13 -12.55
C ILE A 192 -3.36 -1.53 -13.40
N VAL A 193 -4.23 -2.40 -12.87
CA VAL A 193 -5.47 -2.79 -13.56
C VAL A 193 -6.42 -1.59 -13.70
N PHE A 194 -6.60 -0.79 -12.66
CA PHE A 194 -7.39 0.44 -12.71
C PHE A 194 -6.85 1.42 -13.75
N TYR A 195 -5.53 1.61 -13.78
CA TYR A 195 -4.88 2.50 -14.73
C TYR A 195 -5.18 2.12 -16.17
N ARG A 196 -4.94 0.85 -16.52
CA ARG A 196 -5.15 0.33 -17.89
C ARG A 196 -6.62 0.32 -18.29
N GLY A 197 -7.51 -0.03 -17.36
CA GLY A 197 -8.92 -0.27 -17.65
C GLY A 197 -9.83 0.96 -17.55
N ILE A 198 -9.47 1.95 -16.71
CA ILE A 198 -10.33 3.09 -16.40
C ILE A 198 -9.62 4.41 -16.63
N TRP A 199 -8.46 4.61 -16.00
CA TRP A 199 -7.77 5.90 -16.04
C TRP A 199 -7.29 6.29 -17.44
N LEU A 200 -6.43 5.45 -18.04
CA LEU A 200 -5.80 5.73 -19.33
C LEU A 200 -6.83 5.92 -20.46
N PRO A 201 -7.88 5.08 -20.58
CA PRO A 201 -8.96 5.35 -21.54
C PRO A 201 -9.66 6.70 -21.31
N ALA A 202 -9.93 7.07 -20.05
CA ALA A 202 -10.59 8.32 -19.72
C ALA A 202 -9.71 9.55 -20.05
N MET A 203 -8.39 9.47 -19.79
CA MET A 203 -7.44 10.53 -20.18
C MET A 203 -7.35 10.69 -21.69
N LYS A 204 -7.27 9.57 -22.42
CA LYS A 204 -7.22 9.57 -23.89
C LYS A 204 -8.44 10.24 -24.53
N ILE A 205 -9.65 9.96 -24.02
CA ILE A 205 -10.90 10.59 -24.51
C ILE A 205 -10.84 12.13 -24.36
N ARG A 206 -10.15 12.63 -23.33
CA ARG A 206 -10.04 14.07 -23.05
C ARG A 206 -8.81 14.72 -23.68
N GLY A 207 -7.97 13.96 -24.39
CA GLY A 207 -6.71 14.46 -24.93
C GLY A 207 -5.70 14.86 -23.86
N ILE A 208 -5.78 14.27 -22.67
CA ILE A 208 -4.82 14.47 -21.58
C ILE A 208 -3.75 13.37 -21.70
N GLU A 209 -2.48 13.77 -21.75
CA GLU A 209 -1.36 12.84 -21.63
C GLU A 209 -1.27 12.29 -20.20
N SER A 210 -0.92 11.02 -20.07
CA SER A 210 -0.94 10.31 -18.80
C SER A 210 0.41 9.65 -18.55
N ASP A 211 1.02 9.95 -17.41
CA ASP A 211 2.31 9.36 -17.02
C ASP A 211 2.09 8.00 -16.36
N SER A 212 2.40 6.95 -17.11
CA SER A 212 2.23 5.58 -16.66
C SER A 212 3.09 5.19 -15.44
N SER A 213 4.18 5.92 -15.17
CA SER A 213 5.09 5.66 -14.05
C SER A 213 4.41 5.93 -12.70
N TYR A 214 3.52 6.93 -12.62
CA TYR A 214 2.73 7.24 -11.42
C TYR A 214 1.79 6.10 -11.04
N TRP A 215 1.37 5.32 -12.02
CA TRP A 215 0.47 4.19 -11.88
C TRP A 215 1.17 2.85 -11.76
N LYS A 216 2.50 2.86 -11.57
CA LYS A 216 3.31 1.64 -11.44
C LYS A 216 3.20 0.73 -12.66
N ASN A 217 2.77 1.26 -13.80
CA ASN A 217 2.64 0.50 -15.02
C ASN A 217 4.03 0.23 -15.60
N GLY A 218 4.44 -1.04 -15.58
CA GLY A 218 5.80 -1.46 -15.93
C GLY A 218 6.58 -2.03 -14.74
N GLU A 219 6.03 -1.97 -13.53
CA GLU A 219 6.55 -2.72 -12.38
C GLU A 219 6.48 -4.23 -12.61
N LYS A 220 7.24 -4.98 -11.80
CA LYS A 220 7.33 -6.43 -11.89
C LYS A 220 5.98 -7.11 -11.63
N GLU A 221 5.72 -8.18 -12.38
CA GLU A 221 4.44 -8.90 -12.34
C GLU A 221 4.32 -9.89 -11.16
N THR A 222 5.46 -10.33 -10.62
CA THR A 222 5.51 -11.23 -9.46
C THR A 222 5.93 -10.49 -8.20
N TYR A 223 5.46 -10.98 -7.05
CA TYR A 223 5.86 -10.41 -5.76
C TYR A 223 7.36 -10.59 -5.53
N GLU A 224 7.91 -11.76 -5.89
CA GLU A 224 9.32 -12.09 -5.71
C GLU A 224 10.23 -11.14 -6.50
N ASP A 225 9.89 -10.87 -7.76
CA ASP A 225 10.64 -9.92 -8.57
C ASP A 225 10.50 -8.49 -8.03
N TRP A 226 9.27 -8.09 -7.65
CA TRP A 226 9.00 -6.76 -7.11
C TRP A 226 9.66 -6.51 -5.74
N ILE A 227 9.76 -7.51 -4.87
CA ILE A 227 10.41 -7.32 -3.57
C ILE A 227 11.94 -7.35 -3.71
N SER A 228 12.47 -8.06 -4.72
CA SER A 228 13.92 -8.21 -4.93
C SER A 228 14.66 -6.91 -5.26
N GLN A 229 13.96 -5.86 -5.71
CA GLN A 229 14.54 -4.53 -5.96
C GLN A 229 14.80 -3.74 -4.68
N TYR A 230 14.28 -4.18 -3.53
CA TYR A 230 14.47 -3.53 -2.24
C TYR A 230 15.55 -4.24 -1.42
N THR A 231 16.81 -3.91 -1.70
CA THR A 231 17.98 -4.54 -1.06
C THR A 231 18.60 -3.70 0.06
N ASP A 232 18.27 -2.41 0.15
CA ASP A 232 18.83 -1.50 1.15
C ASP A 232 18.02 -1.56 2.46
N GLU A 233 18.64 -2.07 3.52
CA GLU A 233 18.03 -2.16 4.86
C GLU A 233 17.78 -0.79 5.51
N GLY A 234 18.35 0.29 4.97
CA GLY A 234 18.07 1.67 5.39
C GLY A 234 16.77 2.26 4.83
N TYR A 235 16.11 1.56 3.91
CA TYR A 235 14.91 2.03 3.22
C TYR A 235 13.80 0.97 3.25
N TYR A 236 12.73 1.23 2.49
CA TYR A 236 11.59 0.33 2.36
C TYR A 236 12.03 -1.09 1.94
N PRO A 237 11.47 -2.15 2.55
CA PRO A 237 10.39 -2.13 3.55
C PRO A 237 10.87 -2.03 5.01
N TYR A 238 12.18 -1.98 5.24
CA TYR A 238 12.79 -2.08 6.57
C TYR A 238 12.57 -0.82 7.41
N ASP A 239 12.72 0.36 6.82
CA ASP A 239 12.53 1.66 7.49
C ASP A 239 11.09 1.91 7.97
N TYR A 240 10.13 1.26 7.33
CA TYR A 240 8.71 1.40 7.61
C TYR A 240 8.17 0.22 8.41
N TRP A 241 8.02 -0.95 7.77
CA TRP A 241 7.44 -2.13 8.43
C TRP A 241 8.40 -2.74 9.44
N GLY A 242 9.70 -2.70 9.15
CA GLY A 242 10.72 -3.20 10.07
C GLY A 242 10.81 -2.34 11.33
N LYS A 243 10.82 -1.02 11.16
CA LYS A 243 10.77 -0.06 12.27
C LYS A 243 9.50 -0.21 13.10
N TYR A 244 8.33 -0.35 12.48
CA TYR A 244 7.09 -0.59 13.21
C TYR A 244 7.15 -1.85 14.07
N TYR A 245 7.71 -2.93 13.53
CA TYR A 245 7.88 -4.18 14.28
C TYR A 245 8.77 -3.98 15.52
N ASP A 246 9.90 -3.30 15.35
CA ASP A 246 10.85 -3.05 16.44
C ASP A 246 10.31 -2.07 17.48
N ASP A 247 9.61 -1.02 17.05
CA ASP A 247 9.19 0.08 17.94
C ASP A 247 7.83 -0.19 18.61
N SER A 248 6.98 -1.06 18.02
CA SER A 248 5.62 -1.31 18.51
C SER A 248 5.39 -2.76 18.95
N ILE A 249 5.71 -3.73 18.09
CA ILE A 249 5.38 -5.15 18.35
C ILE A 249 6.31 -5.72 19.42
N VAL A 250 7.62 -5.52 19.30
CA VAL A 250 8.60 -6.04 20.28
C VAL A 250 8.34 -5.51 21.69
N PRO A 251 8.18 -4.18 21.92
CA PRO A 251 7.89 -3.64 23.25
C PRO A 251 6.57 -4.14 23.84
N TYR A 252 5.56 -4.38 23.01
CA TYR A 252 4.30 -4.98 23.47
C TYR A 252 4.52 -6.41 23.99
N LEU A 253 5.23 -7.25 23.24
CA LEU A 253 5.51 -8.63 23.61
C LEU A 253 6.33 -8.73 24.90
N GLU A 254 7.32 -7.83 25.07
CA GLU A 254 8.11 -7.75 26.29
C GLU A 254 7.25 -7.39 27.52
N LYS A 255 6.38 -6.39 27.39
CA LYS A 255 5.41 -6.02 28.45
C LYS A 255 4.48 -7.17 28.80
N LEU A 256 3.95 -7.87 27.79
CA LEU A 256 3.06 -9.03 27.99
C LEU A 256 3.77 -10.18 28.71
N LYS A 257 5.03 -10.46 28.36
CA LYS A 257 5.85 -11.48 29.02
C LYS A 257 6.10 -11.13 30.49
N ASN A 258 6.43 -9.88 30.78
CA ASN A 258 6.64 -9.40 32.14
C ASN A 258 5.35 -9.49 32.97
N TRP A 259 4.21 -9.06 32.41
CA TRP A 259 2.91 -9.17 33.07
C TRP A 259 2.58 -10.62 33.44
N LYS A 260 2.73 -11.57 32.50
CA LYS A 260 2.50 -13.00 32.74
C LYS A 260 3.43 -13.60 33.81
N LYS A 261 4.66 -13.09 33.95
CA LYS A 261 5.61 -13.52 34.99
C LYS A 261 5.14 -13.12 36.39
N HIS A 262 4.53 -11.95 36.53
CA HIS A 262 4.10 -11.41 37.83
C HIS A 262 2.72 -11.90 38.31
N HIS A 263 1.88 -12.43 37.41
CA HIS A 263 0.49 -12.81 37.71
C HIS A 263 0.21 -14.32 37.57
N LYS A 264 1.25 -15.16 37.54
CA LYS A 264 1.15 -16.63 37.54
C LYS A 264 1.29 -17.25 38.95
N GLN A 265 0.93 -16.51 40.00
CA GLN A 265 0.75 -17.04 41.36
C GLN A 265 -0.66 -17.60 41.53
#